data_AF-A0A9E4H0T7-F1
#
_entry.id   AF-A0A9E4H0T7-F1
#
_cell.length_a   1.000
_cell.length_b   1.000
_cell.length_c   1.000
_cell.angle_alpha   90.00
_cell.angle_beta   90.00
_cell.angle_gamma   90.00
#
_symmetry.space_group_name_H-M   'P 1'
#
loop_
_entity.id
_entity.type
_entity.pdbx_description
1 polymer ?
#
loop_
_entity_poly.entity_id
_entity_poly.type
_entity_poly.pdbx_seq_one_letter_code
_entity_poly.pdbx_strand_id
1 'polypeptide(L)'
;MSRLHKSLTPRQWVRTRQAILERDDWRCRACGAYGNEVDHVRPLHKGGDPWEPANLQTLCRSCHIAKTARENRRPMTPAESRWRMLVAKSLAEEEAFE
;
A
#
# COMPACT_ATOMS: atom_id res chain seq x y z
N MET A 1 -3.73 5.95 11.23
CA MET A 1 -4.88 6.63 10.59
C MET A 1 -4.35 7.68 9.64
N SER A 2 -4.41 7.41 8.32
CA SER A 2 -3.78 8.24 7.30
C SER A 2 -4.43 9.62 7.25
N ARG A 3 -3.64 10.67 7.56
CA ARG A 3 -4.04 12.08 7.58
C ARG A 3 -4.18 12.63 6.16
N LEU A 4 -5.18 12.23 5.38
CA LEU A 4 -5.52 12.88 4.11
C LEU A 4 -7.03 12.86 3.80
N HIS A 5 -7.87 13.12 4.81
CA HIS A 5 -9.32 13.32 4.64
C HIS A 5 -9.68 14.81 4.61
N LYS A 6 -8.90 15.64 3.91
CA LYS A 6 -9.06 17.11 3.90
C LYS A 6 -10.31 17.61 3.14
N SER A 7 -11.26 16.73 2.82
CA SER A 7 -12.53 17.12 2.18
C SER A 7 -13.72 16.21 2.52
N LEU A 8 -13.62 15.34 3.54
CA LEU A 8 -14.72 14.44 3.89
C LEU A 8 -15.51 14.93 5.09
N THR A 9 -16.84 14.98 4.93
CA THR A 9 -17.73 14.88 6.08
C THR A 9 -17.71 13.41 6.56
N PRO A 10 -17.62 13.13 7.87
CA PRO A 10 -17.57 11.76 8.39
C PRO A 10 -18.71 10.84 7.88
N ARG A 11 -19.88 11.41 7.54
CA ARG A 11 -21.07 10.66 7.10
C ARG A 11 -20.95 10.11 5.68
N GLN A 12 -20.38 10.88 4.75
CA GLN A 12 -20.21 10.43 3.36
C GLN A 12 -19.26 9.23 3.30
N TRP A 13 -18.14 9.30 4.03
CA TRP A 13 -17.18 8.21 4.10
C TRP A 13 -17.80 6.91 4.61
N VAL A 14 -18.59 6.97 5.69
CA VAL A 14 -19.24 5.79 6.27
C VAL A 14 -20.13 5.10 5.24
N ARG A 15 -20.91 5.87 4.46
CA ARG A 15 -21.78 5.32 3.41
C ARG A 15 -20.99 4.70 2.26
N THR A 16 -20.02 5.44 1.71
CA THR A 16 -19.15 4.94 0.63
C THR A 16 -18.43 3.67 1.06
N ARG A 17 -17.85 3.69 2.26
CA ARG A 17 -17.14 2.55 2.83
C ARG A 17 -18.03 1.30 2.89
N GLN A 18 -19.24 1.44 3.41
CA GLN A 18 -20.19 0.31 3.51
C GLN A 18 -20.53 -0.24 2.12
N ALA A 19 -20.83 0.63 1.16
CA ALA A 19 -21.15 0.23 -0.21
C ALA A 19 -20.00 -0.53 -0.90
N ILE A 20 -18.74 -0.13 -0.67
CA ILE A 20 -17.58 -0.85 -1.24
C ILE A 20 -17.38 -2.22 -0.58
N LEU A 21 -17.57 -2.32 0.74
CA LEU A 21 -17.49 -3.60 1.44
C LEU A 21 -18.57 -4.57 0.96
N GLU A 22 -19.80 -4.09 0.80
CA GLU A 22 -20.92 -4.89 0.28
C GLU A 22 -20.68 -5.31 -1.18
N ARG A 23 -20.22 -4.39 -2.04
CA ARG A 23 -19.86 -4.68 -3.44
C ARG A 23 -18.83 -5.81 -3.54
N ASP A 24 -17.87 -5.82 -2.64
CA ASP A 24 -16.77 -6.79 -2.64
C ASP A 24 -17.09 -8.05 -1.82
N ASP A 25 -18.33 -8.25 -1.37
CA ASP A 25 -18.77 -9.35 -0.49
C ASP A 25 -17.89 -9.52 0.76
N TRP A 26 -17.37 -8.40 1.28
CA TRP A 26 -16.39 -8.38 2.38
C TRP A 26 -15.15 -9.23 2.09
N ARG A 27 -14.80 -9.43 0.82
CA ARG A 27 -13.62 -10.17 0.38
C ARG A 27 -12.52 -9.22 -0.07
N CYS A 28 -11.33 -9.49 0.42
CA CYS A 28 -10.10 -8.85 -0.01
C CYS A 28 -9.93 -9.03 -1.51
N ARG A 29 -9.84 -7.92 -2.26
CA ARG A 29 -9.63 -7.93 -3.71
C ARG A 29 -8.27 -8.45 -4.13
N ALA A 30 -7.31 -8.54 -3.20
CA ALA A 30 -5.96 -9.04 -3.46
C ALA A 30 -5.80 -10.55 -3.20
N CYS A 31 -6.48 -11.11 -2.19
CA CYS A 31 -6.27 -12.51 -1.78
C CYS A 31 -7.55 -13.33 -1.56
N GLY A 32 -8.73 -12.73 -1.63
CA GLY A 32 -10.03 -13.40 -1.46
C GLY A 32 -10.45 -13.68 -0.02
N ALA A 33 -9.54 -13.55 0.97
CA ALA A 33 -9.88 -13.68 2.39
C ALA A 33 -10.82 -12.57 2.86
N TYR A 34 -11.44 -12.72 4.04
CA TYR A 34 -12.24 -11.65 4.64
C TYR A 34 -11.45 -10.34 4.77
N GLY A 35 -12.05 -9.25 4.33
CA GLY A 35 -11.49 -7.91 4.33
C GLY A 35 -12.50 -6.90 4.86
N ASN A 36 -12.02 -5.99 5.70
CA ASN A 36 -12.83 -4.94 6.27
C ASN A 36 -12.19 -3.56 6.12
N GLU A 37 -11.08 -3.41 5.39
CA GLU A 37 -10.45 -2.11 5.14
C GLU A 37 -10.79 -1.67 3.71
N VAL A 38 -11.17 -0.41 3.54
CA VAL A 38 -11.38 0.19 2.21
C VAL A 38 -10.22 1.12 1.94
N ASP A 39 -9.52 0.88 0.83
CA ASP A 39 -8.28 1.54 0.49
C ASP A 39 -8.29 2.01 -0.97
N HIS A 40 -7.54 3.09 -1.25
CA HIS A 40 -7.46 3.62 -2.61
C HIS A 40 -6.51 2.78 -3.47
N VAL A 41 -6.96 2.29 -4.63
CA VAL A 41 -6.14 1.57 -5.61
C VAL A 41 -4.96 2.42 -6.05
N ARG A 42 -5.22 3.65 -6.48
CA ARG A 42 -4.24 4.71 -6.71
C ARG A 42 -4.23 5.64 -5.49
N PRO A 43 -3.10 5.82 -4.80
CA PRO A 43 -3.02 6.72 -3.66
C PRO A 43 -3.40 8.17 -4.00
N LEU A 44 -4.02 8.87 -3.05
CA LEU A 44 -4.41 10.28 -3.21
C LEU A 44 -3.23 11.18 -3.57
N HIS A 45 -2.07 10.98 -2.93
CA HIS A 45 -0.85 11.76 -3.21
C HIS A 45 -0.28 11.51 -4.62
N LYS A 46 -0.74 10.45 -5.31
CA LYS A 46 -0.41 10.18 -6.72
C LYS A 46 -1.54 10.58 -7.66
N GLY A 47 -2.54 11.34 -7.21
CA GLY A 47 -3.68 11.78 -8.02
C GLY A 47 -4.79 10.74 -8.17
N GLY A 48 -4.96 9.84 -7.20
CA GLY A 48 -6.12 8.97 -7.13
C GLY A 48 -7.38 9.74 -6.75
N ASP A 49 -8.51 9.40 -7.37
CA ASP A 49 -9.80 9.99 -7.03
C ASP A 49 -10.26 9.48 -5.65
N PRO A 50 -10.63 10.37 -4.71
CA PRO A 50 -11.02 9.95 -3.37
C PRO A 50 -12.37 9.22 -3.29
N TRP A 51 -13.22 9.34 -4.32
CA TRP A 51 -14.64 8.94 -4.31
C TRP A 51 -15.00 7.90 -5.36
N GLU A 52 -14.25 7.85 -6.46
CA GLU A 52 -14.50 6.92 -7.57
C GLU A 52 -14.53 5.47 -7.04
N PRO A 53 -15.68 4.76 -7.12
CA PRO A 53 -15.76 3.39 -6.65
C PRO A 53 -14.73 2.47 -7.31
N ALA A 54 -14.35 2.74 -8.57
CA ALA A 54 -13.29 2.00 -9.25
C ALA A 54 -11.89 2.22 -8.65
N ASN A 55 -11.67 3.36 -7.96
CA ASN A 55 -10.44 3.62 -7.22
C ASN A 55 -10.50 3.13 -5.76
N LEU A 56 -11.59 2.51 -5.32
CA LEU A 56 -11.73 1.96 -3.97
C LEU A 56 -11.78 0.44 -4.00
N GLN A 57 -11.08 -0.21 -3.08
CA GLN A 57 -11.04 -1.66 -2.96
C GLN A 57 -11.11 -2.13 -1.51
N THR A 58 -11.76 -3.26 -1.27
CA THR A 58 -11.72 -3.96 0.00
C THR A 58 -10.42 -4.75 0.14
N LEU A 59 -9.71 -4.58 1.25
CA LEU A 59 -8.50 -5.32 1.60
C LEU A 59 -8.63 -5.93 3.00
N CYS A 60 -7.96 -7.06 3.19
CA CYS A 60 -7.64 -7.56 4.53
C CYS A 60 -6.42 -6.82 5.08
N ARG A 61 -6.25 -6.85 6.40
CA ARG A 61 -5.19 -6.11 7.10
C ARG A 61 -3.78 -6.44 6.59
N SER A 62 -3.48 -7.70 6.30
CA SER A 62 -2.15 -8.10 5.80
C SER A 62 -1.87 -7.52 4.41
N CYS A 63 -2.85 -7.59 3.50
CA CYS A 63 -2.73 -7.01 2.16
C CYS A 63 -2.66 -5.47 2.21
N HIS A 64 -3.41 -4.82 3.11
CA HIS A 64 -3.36 -3.37 3.31
C HIS A 64 -1.98 -2.90 3.76
N ILE A 65 -1.40 -3.57 4.76
CA ILE A 65 -0.04 -3.30 5.25
C ILE A 65 0.99 -3.50 4.11
N ALA A 66 0.90 -4.61 3.38
CA ALA A 66 1.81 -4.90 2.27
C ALA A 66 1.73 -3.84 1.16
N LYS A 67 0.52 -3.38 0.82
CA LYS A 67 0.31 -2.28 -0.14
C LYS A 67 0.91 -0.98 0.38
N THR A 68 0.62 -0.61 1.63
CA THR A 68 1.16 0.60 2.27
C THR A 68 2.69 0.59 2.27
N ALA A 69 3.32 -0.54 2.59
CA ALA A 69 4.77 -0.69 2.57
C ALA A 69 5.35 -0.51 1.16
N ARG A 70 4.69 -1.07 0.13
CA ARG A 70 5.09 -0.89 -1.28
C ARG A 70 4.96 0.57 -1.72
N GLU A 71 3.93 1.28 -1.26
CA GLU A 71 3.66 2.67 -1.63
C GLU A 71 4.60 3.66 -0.96
N ASN A 72 4.96 3.39 0.28
CA ASN A 72 5.91 4.19 1.06
C ASN A 72 7.37 3.81 0.79
N ARG A 73 7.64 2.85 -0.11
CA ARG A 73 9.00 2.45 -0.45
C ARG A 73 9.72 3.63 -1.10
N ARG A 74 10.63 4.25 -0.35
CA ARG A 74 11.53 5.27 -0.88
C ARG A 74 12.56 4.59 -1.80
N PRO A 75 12.85 5.15 -2.98
CA PRO A 75 14.00 4.71 -3.77
C PRO A 75 15.28 4.89 -2.96
N MET A 76 16.23 3.95 -3.11
CA MET A 76 17.57 4.11 -2.54
C MET A 76 18.26 5.27 -3.24
N THR A 77 18.96 6.10 -2.46
CA THR A 77 19.84 7.13 -3.01
C THR A 77 21.02 6.48 -3.74
N PRO A 78 21.67 7.19 -4.68
CA PRO A 78 22.87 6.68 -5.34
C PRO A 78 23.98 6.27 -4.35
N ALA A 79 24.12 6.98 -3.23
CA ALA A 79 25.08 6.65 -2.18
C ALA A 79 24.74 5.34 -1.46
N GLU A 80 23.48 5.16 -1.06
CA GLU A 80 23.00 3.92 -0.42
C GLU A 80 23.14 2.71 -1.36
N SER A 81 22.83 2.89 -2.64
CA SER A 81 23.00 1.84 -3.66
C SER A 81 24.47 1.46 -3.84
N ARG A 82 25.37 2.45 -3.91
CA ARG A 82 26.82 2.22 -4.01
C ARG A 82 27.36 1.49 -2.78
N TRP A 83 26.97 1.91 -1.58
CA TRP A 83 27.36 1.24 -0.35
C TRP A 83 26.89 -0.22 -0.32
N ARG A 84 25.63 -0.49 -0.70
CA ARG A 84 25.10 -1.85 -0.80
C ARG A 84 25.92 -2.72 -1.78
N MET A 85 26.32 -2.18 -2.93
CA MET A 85 27.16 -2.90 -3.90
C MET A 85 28.55 -3.21 -3.34
N LEU A 86 29.18 -2.25 -2.65
CA LEU A 86 30.50 -2.44 -2.04
C LEU A 86 30.48 -3.50 -0.94
N VAL A 87 29.47 -3.47 -0.07
CA VAL A 87 29.28 -4.49 0.98
C VAL A 87 29.04 -5.86 0.36
N ALA A 88 28.16 -5.98 -0.64
CA ALA A 88 27.90 -7.25 -1.31
C ALA A 88 29.16 -7.82 -2.00
N LYS A 89 29.98 -6.95 -2.59
CA LYS A 89 31.26 -7.33 -3.19
C LYS A 89 32.24 -7.85 -2.13
N SER A 90 32.39 -7.15 -1.00
CA SER A 90 33.27 -7.57 0.10
C SER A 90 32.90 -8.95 0.65
N LEU A 91 31.60 -9.20 0.88
CA LEU A 91 31.13 -10.49 1.38
C LEU A 91 31.40 -11.62 0.39
N ALA A 92 31.23 -11.36 -0.91
CA ALA A 92 31.52 -12.34 -1.96
C ALA A 92 33.03 -12.59 -2.13
N GLU A 93 33.88 -11.58 -1.87
CA GLU A 93 35.34 -11.74 -1.88
C GLU A 93 35.83 -12.53 -0.65
N GLU A 94 35.17 -12.41 0.50
CA GLU A 94 35.45 -13.19 1.72
C GLU A 94 35.03 -14.67 1.59
N GLU A 95 33.84 -14.96 1.04
CA GLU A 95 33.38 -16.34 0.79
C GLU A 95 34.21 -17.07 -0.29
N ALA A 96 34.89 -16.34 -1.18
CA ALA A 96 35.71 -16.93 -2.25
C ALA A 96 37.12 -17.37 -1.79
N PHE A 97 37.49 -17.10 -0.53
CA PHE A 97 38.81 -17.42 0.02
C PHE A 97 38.80 -18.56 1.06
N GLU A 98 37.63 -19.19 1.27
CA GLU A 98 37.43 -20.48 1.97
C GLU A 98 37.22 -21.62 0.96
#